data_AF-A0A2T2RVB0-F1
#
_entry.id   AF-A0A2T2RVB0-F1
#
_cell.length_a   1.000
_cell.length_b   1.000
_cell.length_c   1.000
_cell.angle_alpha   90.00
_cell.angle_beta   90.00
_cell.angle_gamma   90.00
#
_symmetry.space_group_name_H-M   'P 1'
#
loop_
_entity.id
_entity.type
_entity.pdbx_description
1 polymer ?
#
loop_
_entity_poly.entity_id
_entity_poly.type
_entity_poly.pdbx_seq_one_letter_code
_entity_poly.pdbx_strand_id
1 'polypeptide(L)'
;MLRQRLPLPRIAGSLSLLLSLCLSPGWADAVRAKTPETAPAELKQVLSQIEAAANRHNIEGIMQFYGSDFTSSSGLSRSELSRALTQLWERYPELNYRTELQSWDTAGDEIVAETVTYITGSRQSEGRTIKLQSTLRSRQRLQGQEIVQRQVLAERTKLTSGSNPPEVRVRIPEKVRPGERFNFDVIATEPLGEDVLLGTALEQPVTGDRYLKPSNLDLEVLPAGGIYRIGEAPASPGNRWLSAVLVRENGITAVTQRLRVVEGSATSTPPSQQ
;
A
#
# COMPACT_ATOMS: atom_id res chain seq x y z
N MET A 1 21.78 5.98 33.74
CA MET A 1 20.82 6.25 32.65
C MET A 1 20.72 5.00 31.77
N LEU A 2 19.59 4.28 31.83
CA LEU A 2 19.40 3.03 31.09
C LEU A 2 18.76 3.34 29.72
N ARG A 3 19.56 3.36 28.64
CA ARG A 3 19.03 3.52 27.28
C ARG A 3 18.40 2.21 26.81
N GLN A 4 17.12 1.98 27.13
CA GLN A 4 16.31 1.02 26.37
C GLN A 4 16.15 1.55 24.95
N ARG A 5 16.67 0.79 23.96
CA ARG A 5 16.41 1.05 22.54
C ARG A 5 15.09 0.37 22.18
N LEU A 6 14.06 1.13 21.79
CA LEU A 6 12.90 0.51 21.16
C LEU A 6 13.32 -0.14 19.83
N PRO A 7 12.79 -1.32 19.47
CA PRO A 7 13.05 -1.98 18.21
C PRO A 7 12.23 -1.31 17.10
N LEU A 8 12.80 -0.27 16.54
CA LEU A 8 12.41 0.29 15.25
C LEU A 8 13.13 -0.62 14.18
N PRO A 9 12.57 -0.97 13.00
CA PRO A 9 13.26 -1.84 11.99
C PRO A 9 14.31 -1.13 11.05
N ARG A 10 14.51 -1.36 9.72
CA ARG A 10 15.49 -0.64 8.80
C ARG A 10 15.16 -0.58 7.26
N ILE A 11 14.99 0.60 6.62
CA ILE A 11 14.76 0.80 5.15
C ILE A 11 15.76 1.80 4.46
N ALA A 12 16.59 1.34 3.49
CA ALA A 12 17.70 2.05 2.78
C ALA A 12 17.65 2.10 1.20
N GLY A 13 17.67 3.26 0.52
CA GLY A 13 17.17 3.44 -0.89
C GLY A 13 18.18 3.59 -2.06
N SER A 14 17.83 4.43 -3.06
CA SER A 14 18.59 4.85 -4.30
C SER A 14 18.78 3.76 -5.40
N LEU A 15 19.03 4.02 -6.71
CA LEU A 15 19.17 5.22 -7.58
C LEU A 15 18.89 4.83 -9.09
N SER A 16 18.71 5.81 -9.99
CA SER A 16 19.18 5.84 -11.42
C SER A 16 18.21 5.71 -12.63
N LEU A 17 18.27 6.76 -13.47
CA LEU A 17 18.36 6.88 -14.95
C LEU A 17 17.26 6.40 -15.95
N LEU A 18 16.75 7.41 -16.69
CA LEU A 18 16.44 7.51 -18.15
C LEU A 18 16.07 6.26 -18.98
N LEU A 19 14.90 6.33 -19.65
CA LEU A 19 14.84 6.36 -21.13
C LEU A 19 13.53 6.96 -21.65
N SER A 20 13.60 7.68 -22.77
CA SER A 20 12.47 8.28 -23.50
C SER A 20 12.19 7.50 -24.80
N LEU A 21 10.94 7.51 -25.31
CA LEU A 21 10.61 7.91 -26.69
C LEU A 21 9.09 7.89 -27.04
N CYS A 22 8.67 8.99 -27.68
CA CYS A 22 7.71 9.15 -28.80
C CYS A 22 6.23 8.67 -28.79
N LEU A 23 5.42 9.45 -29.53
CA LEU A 23 3.96 9.48 -29.62
C LEU A 23 3.40 8.65 -30.79
N SER A 24 2.11 8.32 -30.69
CA SER A 24 1.14 8.31 -31.81
C SER A 24 -0.25 8.75 -31.30
N PRO A 25 -0.92 9.76 -31.89
CA PRO A 25 -2.28 10.15 -31.52
C PRO A 25 -3.32 9.33 -32.30
N GLY A 26 -3.60 8.11 -31.85
CA GLY A 26 -4.79 7.37 -32.29
C GLY A 26 -6.05 7.93 -31.64
N TRP A 27 -7.17 8.00 -32.39
CA TRP A 27 -8.45 8.42 -31.82
C TRP A 27 -8.86 7.48 -30.68
N ALA A 28 -8.86 8.02 -29.46
CA ALA A 28 -9.35 7.31 -28.30
C ALA A 28 -10.89 7.32 -28.34
N ASP A 29 -11.47 6.23 -28.85
CA ASP A 29 -12.64 5.69 -28.19
C ASP A 29 -12.28 5.61 -26.70
N ALA A 30 -13.00 6.37 -25.88
CA ALA A 30 -12.79 6.37 -24.44
C ALA A 30 -13.35 5.06 -23.89
N VAL A 31 -12.60 3.96 -24.08
CA VAL A 31 -12.99 2.61 -23.67
C VAL A 31 -13.27 2.65 -22.17
N ARG A 32 -14.56 2.65 -21.86
CA ARG A 32 -15.04 2.84 -20.50
C ARG A 32 -15.05 1.47 -19.85
N ALA A 33 -14.13 1.29 -18.89
CA ALA A 33 -14.00 0.04 -18.15
C ALA A 33 -15.37 -0.45 -17.66
N LYS A 34 -15.65 -1.73 -17.92
CA LYS A 34 -16.92 -2.39 -17.70
C LYS A 34 -17.12 -2.68 -16.21
N THR A 35 -18.38 -2.77 -15.78
CA THR A 35 -18.74 -2.91 -14.36
C THR A 35 -18.61 -4.36 -13.87
N PRO A 36 -18.42 -4.61 -12.57
CA PRO A 36 -18.16 -5.95 -12.02
C PRO A 36 -19.25 -6.99 -12.31
N GLU A 37 -20.51 -6.55 -12.43
CA GLU A 37 -21.66 -7.41 -12.69
C GLU A 37 -21.51 -8.14 -14.03
N THR A 38 -21.01 -7.43 -15.03
CA THR A 38 -20.80 -7.92 -16.41
C THR A 38 -19.55 -8.77 -16.59
N ALA A 39 -18.70 -8.90 -15.56
CA ALA A 39 -17.43 -9.60 -15.70
C ALA A 39 -17.58 -11.11 -15.98
N PRO A 40 -16.68 -11.71 -16.79
CA PRO A 40 -16.66 -13.14 -17.08
C PRO A 40 -16.67 -13.99 -15.80
N ALA A 41 -17.30 -15.16 -15.88
CA ALA A 41 -17.40 -16.07 -14.74
C ALA A 41 -16.02 -16.55 -14.29
N GLU A 42 -15.12 -16.74 -15.25
CA GLU A 42 -13.73 -17.17 -15.09
C GLU A 42 -12.93 -16.14 -14.27
N LEU A 43 -13.08 -14.85 -14.55
CA LEU A 43 -12.44 -13.78 -13.78
C LEU A 43 -12.93 -13.77 -12.32
N LYS A 44 -14.25 -13.86 -12.12
CA LYS A 44 -14.86 -13.91 -10.78
C LYS A 44 -14.38 -15.14 -10.01
N GLN A 45 -14.26 -16.28 -10.68
CA GLN A 45 -13.76 -17.53 -10.11
C GLN A 45 -12.28 -17.43 -9.71
N VAL A 46 -11.40 -16.91 -10.58
CA VAL A 46 -9.97 -16.72 -10.27
C VAL A 46 -9.79 -15.81 -9.05
N LEU A 47 -10.49 -14.67 -9.00
CA LEU A 47 -10.41 -13.75 -7.85
C LEU A 47 -10.88 -14.40 -6.54
N SER A 48 -11.99 -15.16 -6.58
CA SER A 48 -12.51 -15.91 -5.43
C SER A 48 -11.54 -17.01 -4.97
N GLN A 49 -10.92 -17.73 -5.91
CA GLN A 49 -9.95 -18.78 -5.58
C GLN A 49 -8.64 -18.23 -4.99
N ILE A 50 -8.14 -17.08 -5.50
CA ILE A 50 -7.01 -16.36 -4.91
C ILE A 50 -7.31 -15.91 -3.48
N GLU A 51 -8.48 -15.29 -3.25
CA GLU A 51 -8.91 -14.88 -1.91
C GLU A 51 -9.04 -16.07 -0.95
N ALA A 52 -9.66 -17.15 -1.40
CA ALA A 52 -9.83 -18.35 -0.58
C ALA A 52 -8.49 -19.03 -0.27
N ALA A 53 -7.51 -18.99 -1.19
CA ALA A 53 -6.15 -19.46 -0.93
C ALA A 53 -5.41 -18.54 0.05
N ALA A 54 -5.57 -17.22 -0.07
CA ALA A 54 -4.98 -16.23 0.84
C ALA A 54 -5.51 -16.36 2.28
N ASN A 55 -6.83 -16.50 2.46
CA ASN A 55 -7.44 -16.75 3.78
C ASN A 55 -7.07 -18.11 4.40
N ARG A 56 -6.56 -19.06 3.60
CA ARG A 56 -6.01 -20.34 4.08
C ARG A 56 -4.50 -20.35 4.23
N HIS A 57 -3.82 -19.23 3.98
CA HIS A 57 -2.35 -19.14 3.89
C HIS A 57 -1.73 -20.20 2.95
N ASN A 58 -2.47 -20.61 1.90
CA ASN A 58 -2.02 -21.62 0.95
C ASN A 58 -1.20 -20.94 -0.17
N ILE A 59 0.13 -20.93 -0.01
CA ILE A 59 1.01 -20.26 -0.97
C ILE A 59 0.96 -20.87 -2.38
N GLU A 60 0.91 -22.20 -2.47
CA GLU A 60 0.84 -22.93 -3.75
C GLU A 60 -0.46 -22.61 -4.49
N GLY A 61 -1.57 -22.60 -3.75
CA GLY A 61 -2.90 -22.25 -4.24
C GLY A 61 -3.06 -20.80 -4.68
N ILE A 62 -2.20 -19.87 -4.25
CA ILE A 62 -2.09 -18.53 -4.85
C ILE A 62 -1.18 -18.56 -6.07
N MET A 63 0.01 -19.16 -5.95
CA MET A 63 1.06 -19.06 -6.97
C MET A 63 0.68 -19.73 -8.30
N GLN A 64 -0.26 -20.67 -8.32
CA GLN A 64 -0.84 -21.20 -9.58
C GLN A 64 -1.52 -20.13 -10.45
N PHE A 65 -1.97 -19.00 -9.87
CA PHE A 65 -2.61 -17.90 -10.61
C PHE A 65 -1.63 -16.77 -11.01
N TYR A 66 -0.32 -16.98 -10.85
CA TYR A 66 0.71 -16.03 -11.26
C TYR A 66 1.61 -16.70 -12.28
N GLY A 67 1.61 -16.19 -13.51
CA GLY A 67 2.40 -16.77 -14.60
C GLY A 67 3.90 -16.68 -14.37
N SER A 68 4.69 -17.51 -15.04
CA SER A 68 6.15 -17.58 -14.86
C SER A 68 6.82 -16.22 -15.00
N ASP A 69 6.34 -15.42 -15.95
CA ASP A 69 6.93 -14.16 -16.39
C ASP A 69 6.26 -12.96 -15.70
N PHE A 70 5.58 -13.20 -14.57
CA PHE A 70 4.84 -12.18 -13.82
C PHE A 70 5.67 -10.95 -13.47
N THR A 71 5.13 -9.77 -13.82
CA THR A 71 5.73 -8.46 -13.50
C THR A 71 4.88 -7.65 -12.52
N SER A 72 5.54 -6.88 -11.65
CA SER A 72 4.90 -6.01 -10.66
C SER A 72 5.42 -4.57 -10.76
N SER A 73 4.53 -3.58 -10.69
CA SER A 73 4.91 -2.16 -10.63
C SER A 73 5.65 -1.75 -9.34
N SER A 74 5.86 -2.70 -8.41
CA SER A 74 6.67 -2.53 -7.20
C SER A 74 7.99 -3.31 -7.27
N GLY A 75 8.34 -3.85 -8.44
CA GLY A 75 9.59 -4.60 -8.68
C GLY A 75 9.62 -6.01 -8.11
N LEU A 76 8.48 -6.58 -7.70
CA LEU A 76 8.38 -7.96 -7.21
C LEU A 76 8.24 -8.95 -8.38
N SER A 77 9.19 -9.86 -8.52
CA SER A 77 9.02 -11.11 -9.29
C SER A 77 8.02 -12.05 -8.62
N ARG A 78 7.61 -13.11 -9.33
CA ARG A 78 6.78 -14.20 -8.78
C ARG A 78 7.39 -14.82 -7.51
N SER A 79 8.71 -15.04 -7.52
CA SER A 79 9.41 -15.65 -6.39
C SER A 79 9.46 -14.75 -5.15
N GLU A 80 9.60 -13.43 -5.35
CA GLU A 80 9.63 -12.46 -4.25
C GLU A 80 8.23 -12.19 -3.71
N LEU A 81 7.21 -12.19 -4.57
CA LEU A 81 5.81 -12.16 -4.15
C LEU A 81 5.49 -13.37 -3.26
N SER A 82 5.91 -14.57 -3.67
CA SER A 82 5.74 -15.79 -2.88
C SER A 82 6.35 -15.63 -1.47
N ARG A 83 7.64 -15.24 -1.43
CA ARG A 83 8.38 -15.01 -0.18
C ARG A 83 7.75 -13.92 0.70
N ALA A 84 7.28 -12.83 0.10
CA ALA A 84 6.65 -11.73 0.82
C ALA A 84 5.30 -12.12 1.45
N LEU A 85 4.52 -12.97 0.78
CA LEU A 85 3.27 -13.50 1.33
C LEU A 85 3.53 -14.46 2.49
N THR A 86 4.45 -15.41 2.34
CA THR A 86 4.82 -16.34 3.43
C THR A 86 5.32 -15.59 4.67
N GLN A 87 6.24 -14.62 4.51
CA GLN A 87 6.74 -13.81 5.62
C GLN A 87 5.66 -12.91 6.25
N LEU A 88 4.64 -12.52 5.49
CA LEU A 88 3.50 -11.75 6.01
C LEU A 88 2.62 -12.64 6.91
N TRP A 89 2.33 -13.87 6.50
CA TRP A 89 1.55 -14.84 7.28
C TRP A 89 2.29 -15.36 8.51
N GLU A 90 3.60 -15.61 8.42
CA GLU A 90 4.46 -15.89 9.57
C GLU A 90 4.41 -14.75 10.62
N ARG A 91 4.35 -13.50 10.16
CA ARG A 91 4.33 -12.32 11.02
C ARG A 91 2.94 -12.03 11.59
N TYR A 92 1.88 -12.31 10.84
CA TYR A 92 0.48 -12.10 11.23
C TYR A 92 -0.31 -13.38 10.92
N PRO A 93 -0.36 -14.35 11.86
CA PRO A 93 -1.01 -15.64 11.63
C PRO A 93 -2.55 -15.58 11.61
N GLU A 94 -3.13 -14.42 11.93
CA GLU A 94 -4.58 -14.19 11.97
C GLU A 94 -5.02 -13.18 10.88
N LEU A 95 -4.51 -13.34 9.65
CA LEU A 95 -4.90 -12.46 8.54
C LEU A 95 -6.20 -12.93 7.87
N ASN A 96 -7.02 -11.95 7.49
CA ASN A 96 -8.20 -12.11 6.65
C ASN A 96 -8.11 -11.17 5.45
N TYR A 97 -8.57 -11.67 4.30
CA TYR A 97 -8.53 -11.02 3.00
C TYR A 97 -9.94 -10.97 2.42
N ARG A 98 -10.31 -9.82 1.84
CA ARG A 98 -11.57 -9.64 1.11
C ARG A 98 -11.33 -8.76 -0.11
N THR A 99 -11.71 -9.21 -1.29
CA THR A 99 -11.35 -8.62 -2.58
C THR A 99 -12.61 -8.32 -3.39
N GLU A 100 -12.74 -7.05 -3.78
CA GLU A 100 -13.80 -6.58 -4.65
C GLU A 100 -13.23 -6.30 -6.04
N LEU A 101 -13.88 -6.83 -7.08
CA LEU A 101 -13.71 -6.33 -8.45
C LEU A 101 -14.38 -4.95 -8.53
N GLN A 102 -13.67 -3.94 -9.02
CA GLN A 102 -14.16 -2.57 -9.20
C GLN A 102 -14.53 -2.30 -10.66
N SER A 103 -13.70 -2.78 -11.58
CA SER A 103 -13.95 -2.71 -13.02
C SER A 103 -13.12 -3.75 -13.76
N TRP A 104 -13.50 -4.04 -15.00
CA TRP A 104 -12.74 -4.92 -15.87
C TRP A 104 -12.81 -4.46 -17.33
N ASP A 105 -11.90 -4.95 -18.15
CA ASP A 105 -11.93 -4.76 -19.60
C ASP A 105 -11.14 -5.84 -20.33
N THR A 106 -11.16 -5.78 -21.66
CA THR A 106 -10.43 -6.66 -22.58
C THR A 106 -9.41 -5.86 -23.38
N ALA A 107 -8.15 -6.31 -23.42
CA ALA A 107 -7.06 -5.70 -24.17
C ALA A 107 -6.41 -6.74 -25.09
N GLY A 108 -7.02 -6.97 -26.25
CA GLY A 108 -6.76 -8.18 -27.04
C GLY A 108 -7.30 -9.40 -26.31
N ASP A 109 -6.49 -10.46 -26.22
CA ASP A 109 -6.83 -11.71 -25.53
C ASP A 109 -6.65 -11.65 -24.01
N GLU A 110 -6.18 -10.51 -23.48
CA GLU A 110 -5.99 -10.30 -22.03
C GLU A 110 -7.19 -9.63 -21.37
N ILE A 111 -7.46 -10.03 -20.12
CA ILE A 111 -8.40 -9.33 -19.24
C ILE A 111 -7.62 -8.33 -18.37
N VAL A 112 -8.07 -7.08 -18.34
CA VAL A 112 -7.53 -6.03 -17.44
C VAL A 112 -8.55 -5.79 -16.33
N ALA A 113 -8.23 -6.11 -15.09
CA ALA A 113 -9.13 -5.98 -13.94
C ALA A 113 -8.58 -4.97 -12.91
N GLU A 114 -9.42 -4.06 -12.40
CA GLU A 114 -9.12 -3.29 -11.19
C GLU A 114 -9.84 -3.87 -9.98
N THR A 115 -9.10 -4.09 -8.89
CA THR A 115 -9.58 -4.68 -7.65
C THR A 115 -9.22 -3.83 -6.44
N VAL A 116 -10.03 -3.93 -5.39
CA VAL A 116 -9.71 -3.45 -4.04
C VAL A 116 -9.68 -4.64 -3.09
N THR A 117 -8.51 -4.91 -2.50
CA THR A 117 -8.34 -5.91 -1.46
C THR A 117 -8.24 -5.22 -0.10
N TYR A 118 -9.12 -5.61 0.81
CA TYR A 118 -9.09 -5.30 2.23
C TYR A 118 -8.34 -6.41 2.96
N ILE A 119 -7.43 -6.03 3.84
CA ILE A 119 -6.63 -6.97 4.64
C ILE A 119 -6.78 -6.56 6.10
N THR A 120 -7.16 -7.48 6.97
CA THR A 120 -7.24 -7.25 8.42
C THR A 120 -6.55 -8.39 9.16
N GLY A 121 -6.07 -8.14 10.38
CA GLY A 121 -5.58 -9.21 11.24
C GLY A 121 -4.89 -8.73 12.49
N SER A 122 -4.33 -9.68 13.24
CA SER A 122 -3.60 -9.42 14.48
C SER A 122 -2.32 -10.24 14.59
N ARG A 123 -1.41 -9.76 15.45
CA ARG A 123 -0.28 -10.53 15.97
C ARG A 123 0.02 -10.11 17.40
N GLN A 124 0.57 -11.01 18.19
CA GLN A 124 1.18 -10.66 19.48
C GLN A 124 2.64 -10.27 19.27
N SER A 125 3.10 -9.24 19.99
CA SER A 125 4.48 -8.76 19.96
C SER A 125 4.81 -8.13 21.31
N GLU A 126 5.80 -8.66 22.03
CA GLU A 126 6.28 -8.10 23.33
C GLU A 126 5.14 -7.85 24.34
N GLY A 127 4.21 -8.81 24.46
CA GLY A 127 3.05 -8.72 25.36
C GLY A 127 1.94 -7.77 24.91
N ARG A 128 2.04 -7.17 23.71
CA ARG A 128 1.01 -6.30 23.13
C ARG A 128 0.41 -6.92 21.86
N THR A 129 -0.90 -6.79 21.70
CA THR A 129 -1.58 -7.11 20.43
C THR A 129 -1.42 -5.96 19.45
N ILE A 130 -0.84 -6.25 18.28
CA ILE A 130 -0.75 -5.34 17.15
C ILE A 130 -1.85 -5.73 16.16
N LYS A 131 -2.79 -4.82 15.91
CA LYS A 131 -3.84 -4.97 14.89
C LYS A 131 -3.35 -4.35 13.58
N LEU A 132 -3.64 -5.01 12.46
CA LEU A 132 -3.37 -4.56 11.10
C LEU A 132 -4.70 -4.32 10.37
N GLN A 133 -4.78 -3.20 9.65
CA GLN A 133 -5.81 -2.90 8.68
C GLN A 133 -5.14 -2.33 7.43
N SER A 134 -5.45 -2.85 6.24
CA SER A 134 -4.91 -2.37 4.98
C SER A 134 -5.94 -2.38 3.87
N THR A 135 -5.78 -1.44 2.93
CA THR A 135 -6.54 -1.38 1.69
C THR A 135 -5.55 -1.25 0.53
N LEU A 136 -5.64 -2.17 -0.41
CA LEU A 136 -4.80 -2.26 -1.60
C LEU A 136 -5.67 -2.17 -2.85
N ARG A 137 -5.54 -1.10 -3.62
CA ARG A 137 -6.17 -0.98 -4.94
C ARG A 137 -5.16 -1.34 -6.02
N SER A 138 -5.47 -2.32 -6.86
CA SER A 138 -4.56 -2.84 -7.89
C SER A 138 -5.23 -2.95 -9.25
N ARG A 139 -4.44 -2.78 -10.31
CA ARG A 139 -4.80 -3.17 -11.68
C ARG A 139 -4.01 -4.43 -12.02
N GLN A 140 -4.66 -5.41 -12.62
CA GLN A 140 -4.08 -6.70 -12.97
C GLN A 140 -4.34 -6.98 -14.45
N ARG A 141 -3.36 -7.57 -15.15
CA ARG A 141 -3.55 -8.12 -16.50
C ARG A 141 -3.48 -9.63 -16.39
N LEU A 142 -4.51 -10.31 -16.90
CA LEU A 142 -4.66 -11.74 -16.87
C LEU A 142 -4.61 -12.29 -18.30
N GLN A 143 -3.80 -13.32 -18.52
CA GLN A 143 -3.78 -14.11 -19.74
C GLN A 143 -4.35 -15.49 -19.41
N GLY A 144 -5.53 -15.80 -19.93
CA GLY A 144 -6.32 -16.93 -19.44
C GLY A 144 -6.65 -16.76 -17.94
N GLN A 145 -6.15 -17.68 -17.10
CA GLN A 145 -6.32 -17.64 -15.64
C GLN A 145 -5.11 -17.07 -14.89
N GLU A 146 -3.99 -16.79 -15.56
CA GLU A 146 -2.76 -16.34 -14.93
C GLU A 146 -2.63 -14.82 -14.93
N ILE A 147 -2.33 -14.24 -13.76
CA ILE A 147 -1.91 -12.84 -13.64
C ILE A 147 -0.48 -12.73 -14.15
N VAL A 148 -0.31 -12.07 -15.30
CA VAL A 148 0.99 -11.79 -15.93
C VAL A 148 1.55 -10.41 -15.56
N GLN A 149 0.68 -9.48 -15.14
CA GLN A 149 1.12 -8.17 -14.65
C GLN A 149 0.22 -7.64 -13.52
N ARG A 150 0.82 -6.99 -12.52
CA ARG A 150 0.09 -6.23 -11.48
C ARG A 150 0.69 -4.85 -11.24
N GLN A 151 -0.15 -3.81 -11.33
CA GLN A 151 0.16 -2.45 -10.90
C GLN A 151 -0.56 -2.13 -9.58
N VAL A 152 0.16 -1.65 -8.58
CA VAL A 152 -0.45 -1.11 -7.36
C VAL A 152 -0.85 0.34 -7.63
N LEU A 153 -2.15 0.63 -7.56
CA LEU A 153 -2.72 1.93 -7.87
C LEU A 153 -2.80 2.83 -6.64
N ALA A 154 -3.17 2.27 -5.50
CA ALA A 154 -3.19 2.90 -4.19
C ALA A 154 -2.99 1.82 -3.11
N GLU A 155 -2.41 2.18 -1.97
CA GLU A 155 -2.08 1.26 -0.88
C GLU A 155 -2.01 2.08 0.40
N ARG A 156 -2.77 1.69 1.43
CA ARG A 156 -2.71 2.29 2.77
C ARG A 156 -2.83 1.22 3.83
N THR A 157 -1.92 1.21 4.78
CA THR A 157 -1.91 0.31 5.95
C THR A 157 -1.90 1.13 7.23
N LYS A 158 -2.75 0.75 8.19
CA LYS A 158 -2.78 1.24 9.57
C LYS A 158 -2.43 0.07 10.48
N LEU A 159 -1.46 0.27 11.37
CA LEU A 159 -1.20 -0.62 12.51
C LEU A 159 -1.57 0.09 13.79
N THR A 160 -2.22 -0.60 14.73
CA THR A 160 -2.50 -0.09 16.07
C THR A 160 -2.07 -1.07 17.15
N SER A 161 -1.68 -0.55 18.31
CA SER A 161 -1.26 -1.34 19.48
C SER A 161 -1.58 -0.58 20.77
N GLY A 162 -1.75 -1.31 21.87
CA GLY A 162 -2.11 -0.75 23.18
C GLY A 162 -3.62 -0.58 23.38
N SER A 163 -4.01 -0.07 24.55
CA SER A 163 -5.41 0.12 24.96
C SER A 163 -6.01 1.42 24.44
N ASN A 164 -5.19 2.45 24.20
CA ASN A 164 -5.62 3.75 23.68
C ASN A 164 -4.70 4.26 22.56
N PRO A 165 -4.69 3.61 21.37
CA PRO A 165 -3.90 4.05 20.22
C PRO A 165 -4.42 5.39 19.69
N PRO A 166 -3.56 6.41 19.43
CA PRO A 166 -4.01 7.72 18.96
C PRO A 166 -4.89 7.62 17.71
N GLU A 167 -6.06 8.26 17.71
CA GLU A 167 -6.83 8.41 16.48
C GLU A 167 -6.18 9.45 15.57
N VAL A 168 -6.03 9.11 14.28
CA VAL A 168 -5.30 9.96 13.33
C VAL A 168 -6.07 10.20 12.04
N ARG A 169 -6.05 11.46 11.58
CA ARG A 169 -6.49 11.88 10.26
C ARG A 169 -5.28 12.08 9.35
N VAL A 170 -5.21 11.29 8.29
CA VAL A 170 -4.11 11.31 7.32
C VAL A 170 -4.49 12.16 6.12
N ARG A 171 -3.71 13.21 5.83
CA ARG A 171 -3.81 14.05 4.63
C ARG A 171 -2.52 13.91 3.83
N ILE A 172 -2.56 12.98 2.88
CA ILE A 172 -1.47 12.64 1.97
C ILE A 172 -2.12 12.34 0.60
N PRO A 173 -1.64 12.90 -0.52
CA PRO A 173 -2.17 12.57 -1.85
C PRO A 173 -1.82 11.12 -2.27
N GLU A 174 -2.64 10.51 -3.13
CA GLU A 174 -2.27 9.24 -3.78
C GLU A 174 -1.28 9.44 -4.94
N LYS A 175 -1.31 10.62 -5.57
CA LYS A 175 -0.55 10.95 -6.78
C LYS A 175 -0.06 12.39 -6.76
N VAL A 176 1.13 12.62 -7.29
CA VAL A 176 1.77 13.93 -7.51
C VAL A 176 2.61 13.89 -8.79
N ARG A 177 2.94 15.05 -9.36
CA ARG A 177 3.92 15.15 -10.45
C ARG A 177 5.37 15.11 -9.92
N PRO A 178 6.37 14.82 -10.77
CA PRO A 178 7.78 15.02 -10.40
C PRO A 178 8.06 16.47 -9.96
N GLY A 179 8.81 16.65 -8.87
CA GLY A 179 9.10 17.98 -8.28
C GLY A 179 7.91 18.69 -7.61
N GLU A 180 6.72 18.08 -7.59
CA GLU A 180 5.55 18.70 -6.96
C GLU A 180 5.66 18.65 -5.43
N ARG A 181 5.42 19.80 -4.78
CA ARG A 181 5.35 19.89 -3.32
C ARG A 181 3.97 19.45 -2.82
N PHE A 182 3.94 18.67 -1.74
CA PHE A 182 2.70 18.11 -1.20
C PHE A 182 2.69 18.12 0.33
N ASN A 183 1.49 18.15 0.92
CA ASN A 183 1.34 18.02 2.36
C ASN A 183 1.42 16.53 2.76
N PHE A 184 2.17 16.28 3.83
CA PHE A 184 2.20 15.04 4.58
C PHE A 184 1.77 15.37 6.01
N ASP A 185 0.46 15.46 6.22
CA ASP A 185 -0.11 15.71 7.54
C ASP A 185 -0.67 14.41 8.14
N VAL A 186 -0.31 14.13 9.38
CA VAL A 186 -0.91 13.08 10.20
C VAL A 186 -1.29 13.68 11.54
N ILE A 187 -2.57 13.97 11.67
CA ILE A 187 -3.15 14.83 12.70
C ILE A 187 -3.82 13.95 13.74
N ALA A 188 -3.46 14.05 15.02
CA ALA A 188 -4.23 13.42 16.08
C ALA A 188 -5.60 14.12 16.16
N THR A 189 -6.69 13.36 16.14
CA THR A 189 -8.05 13.92 16.15
C THR A 189 -8.61 14.14 17.55
N GLU A 190 -7.96 13.57 18.56
CA GLU A 190 -8.29 13.70 19.97
C GLU A 190 -7.55 14.89 20.61
N PRO A 191 -8.14 15.62 21.56
CA PRO A 191 -7.41 16.58 22.38
C PRO A 191 -6.30 15.89 23.18
N LEU A 192 -5.09 16.47 23.20
CA LEU A 192 -3.98 15.91 23.98
C LEU A 192 -4.15 16.11 25.49
N GLY A 193 -4.76 17.22 25.93
CA GLY A 193 -4.79 17.57 27.35
C GLY A 193 -3.38 17.76 27.90
N GLU A 194 -3.00 16.94 28.88
CA GLU A 194 -1.66 16.88 29.46
C GLU A 194 -0.78 15.76 28.83
N ASP A 195 -1.33 14.92 27.94
CA ASP A 195 -0.60 13.81 27.32
C ASP A 195 0.53 14.32 26.40
N VAL A 196 1.72 13.73 26.55
CA VAL A 196 2.81 13.91 25.59
C VAL A 196 2.58 13.00 24.38
N LEU A 197 2.30 13.61 23.23
CA LEU A 197 2.33 12.93 21.94
C LEU A 197 3.77 12.88 21.41
N LEU A 198 4.26 11.67 21.13
CA LEU A 198 5.50 11.43 20.40
C LEU A 198 5.19 10.96 18.98
N GLY A 199 6.12 11.16 18.05
CA GLY A 199 6.02 10.57 16.72
C GLY A 199 7.14 10.92 15.77
N THR A 200 7.03 10.39 14.56
CA THR A 200 8.00 10.63 13.48
C THR A 200 7.38 10.30 12.12
N ALA A 201 7.98 10.81 11.04
CA ALA A 201 7.55 10.56 9.67
C ALA A 201 8.73 10.36 8.72
N LEU A 202 8.55 9.48 7.73
CA LEU A 202 9.60 8.95 6.89
C LEU A 202 9.08 8.64 5.47
N GLU A 203 9.84 9.05 4.46
CA GLU A 203 9.55 8.84 3.03
C GLU A 203 10.58 7.90 2.39
N GLN A 204 10.13 6.82 1.76
CA GLN A 204 11.00 5.76 1.26
C GLN A 204 10.56 5.21 -0.11
N PRO A 205 11.49 4.80 -1.00
CA PRO A 205 11.14 4.19 -2.27
C PRO A 205 10.53 2.80 -2.07
N VAL A 206 9.51 2.47 -2.87
CA VAL A 206 8.94 1.12 -2.94
C VAL A 206 9.81 0.26 -3.86
N THR A 207 10.39 -0.80 -3.30
CA THR A 207 11.11 -1.85 -4.03
C THR A 207 10.78 -3.22 -3.42
N GLY A 208 10.95 -4.32 -4.15
CA GLY A 208 10.61 -5.67 -3.67
C GLY A 208 11.25 -6.01 -2.32
N ASP A 209 12.52 -5.65 -2.19
CA ASP A 209 13.35 -5.81 -1.01
C ASP A 209 12.80 -5.11 0.27
N ARG A 210 11.91 -4.10 0.12
CA ARG A 210 11.31 -3.38 1.26
C ARG A 210 10.20 -4.15 1.96
N TYR A 211 9.44 -4.93 1.21
CA TYR A 211 8.37 -5.74 1.77
C TYR A 211 8.90 -6.71 2.84
N LEU A 212 10.17 -7.11 2.69
CA LEU A 212 10.88 -8.03 3.56
C LEU A 212 11.62 -7.32 4.73
N LYS A 213 11.83 -5.99 4.65
CA LYS A 213 12.63 -5.17 5.58
C LYS A 213 11.85 -3.88 5.97
N PRO A 214 11.04 -3.79 7.05
CA PRO A 214 10.38 -2.54 7.53
C PRO A 214 11.39 -1.50 8.09
N SER A 215 11.05 -0.28 8.57
CA SER A 215 12.04 0.83 8.86
C SER A 215 12.33 1.26 10.32
N ASN A 216 13.53 1.83 10.57
CA ASN A 216 14.00 2.45 11.84
C ASN A 216 13.43 3.88 11.93
N LEU A 217 13.02 4.31 13.13
CA LEU A 217 12.09 5.43 13.33
C LEU A 217 12.36 6.17 14.65
N ASP A 218 13.38 7.03 14.67
CA ASP A 218 13.64 7.85 15.87
C ASP A 218 12.45 8.80 16.13
N LEU A 219 11.94 8.80 17.37
CA LEU A 219 10.73 9.51 17.78
C LEU A 219 11.06 10.87 18.40
N GLU A 220 10.26 11.87 18.05
CA GLU A 220 10.35 13.25 18.55
C GLU A 220 9.05 13.64 19.27
N VAL A 221 9.08 14.69 20.10
CA VAL A 221 7.85 15.25 20.70
C VAL A 221 7.08 16.04 19.64
N LEU A 222 5.75 15.86 19.60
CA LEU A 222 4.86 16.50 18.63
C LEU A 222 4.00 17.60 19.31
N PRO A 223 4.52 18.83 19.47
CA PRO A 223 3.83 19.90 20.21
C PRO A 223 2.53 20.40 19.55
N ALA A 224 2.30 20.10 18.27
CA ALA A 224 1.16 20.56 17.49
C ALA A 224 0.02 19.53 17.35
N GLY A 225 0.00 18.47 18.18
CA GLY A 225 -1.03 17.43 18.08
C GLY A 225 -0.94 16.59 16.80
N GLY A 226 0.24 16.50 16.19
CA GLY A 226 0.42 15.77 14.95
C GLY A 226 1.72 16.09 14.24
N ILE A 227 1.87 15.48 13.07
CA ILE A 227 2.96 15.72 12.14
C ILE A 227 2.41 16.56 11.00
N TYR A 228 3.10 17.66 10.69
CA TYR A 228 2.79 18.54 9.57
C TYR A 228 4.09 18.80 8.81
N ARG A 229 4.21 18.26 7.60
CA ARG A 229 5.42 18.39 6.77
C ARG A 229 5.02 18.67 5.33
N ILE A 230 5.80 19.51 4.65
CA ILE A 230 5.70 19.67 3.19
C ILE A 230 6.79 18.79 2.58
N GLY A 231 6.38 17.73 1.90
CA GLY A 231 7.27 16.91 1.07
C GLY A 231 7.47 17.51 -0.31
N GLU A 232 8.46 17.01 -1.04
CA GLU A 232 8.71 17.33 -2.44
C GLU A 232 8.93 16.01 -3.20
N ALA A 233 8.17 15.82 -4.27
CA ALA A 233 8.25 14.60 -5.07
C ALA A 233 9.61 14.52 -5.81
N PRO A 234 10.26 13.34 -5.85
CA PRO A 234 11.43 13.13 -6.69
C PRO A 234 11.24 13.61 -8.14
N ALA A 235 12.31 14.11 -8.77
CA ALA A 235 12.30 14.58 -10.16
C ALA A 235 12.07 13.47 -11.21
N SER A 236 12.02 12.20 -10.79
CA SER A 236 11.72 11.05 -11.63
C SER A 236 10.42 10.36 -11.20
N PRO A 237 9.59 9.85 -12.13
CA PRO A 237 8.42 9.03 -11.81
C PRO A 237 8.77 7.80 -10.95
N GLY A 238 7.81 7.31 -10.18
CA GLY A 238 8.02 6.16 -9.31
C GLY A 238 6.98 6.01 -8.19
N ASN A 239 7.30 5.16 -7.21
CA ASN A 239 6.44 4.88 -6.06
C ASN A 239 7.21 5.15 -4.76
N ARG A 240 6.56 5.82 -3.82
CA ARG A 240 7.09 6.14 -2.49
C ARG A 240 6.11 5.63 -1.43
N TRP A 241 6.61 5.17 -0.30
CA TRP A 241 5.85 5.00 0.92
C TRP A 241 6.11 6.18 1.85
N LEU A 242 5.02 6.80 2.29
CA LEU A 242 5.00 7.82 3.32
C LEU A 242 4.47 7.15 4.59
N SER A 243 5.34 7.00 5.58
CA SER A 243 5.04 6.33 6.85
C SER A 243 5.14 7.32 8.00
N ALA A 244 4.17 7.29 8.90
CA ALA A 244 4.18 8.05 10.14
C ALA A 244 3.84 7.14 11.32
N VAL A 245 4.46 7.40 12.46
CA VAL A 245 4.14 6.72 13.73
C VAL A 245 3.85 7.78 14.78
N LEU A 246 2.74 7.62 15.47
CA LEU A 246 2.32 8.43 16.61
C LEU A 246 2.18 7.52 17.83
N VAL A 247 2.69 7.97 18.96
CA VAL A 247 2.73 7.25 20.24
C VAL A 247 2.22 8.17 21.34
N ARG A 248 1.24 7.71 22.12
CA ARG A 248 0.86 8.25 23.43
C ARG A 248 1.01 7.14 24.47
N GLU A 249 1.03 7.46 25.77
CA GLU A 249 1.36 6.54 26.87
C GLU A 249 1.03 5.06 26.63
N ASN A 250 -0.25 4.79 26.38
CA ASN A 250 -0.83 3.45 26.33
C ASN A 250 -1.25 3.03 24.91
N GLY A 251 -0.69 3.65 23.87
CA GLY A 251 -1.04 3.28 22.50
C GLY A 251 -0.17 3.84 21.38
N ILE A 252 -0.10 3.06 20.30
CA ILE A 252 0.68 3.36 19.10
C ILE A 252 -0.25 3.28 17.90
N THR A 253 -0.18 4.28 17.02
CA THR A 253 -0.76 4.25 15.68
C THR A 253 0.34 4.48 14.64
N ALA A 254 0.57 3.50 13.79
CA ALA A 254 1.41 3.64 12.61
C ALA A 254 0.53 3.67 11.36
N VAL A 255 0.84 4.57 10.42
CA VAL A 255 0.19 4.65 9.11
C VAL A 255 1.25 4.65 8.02
N THR A 256 1.04 3.88 6.97
CA THR A 256 1.86 3.88 5.75
C THR A 256 0.94 4.03 4.56
N GLN A 257 1.26 4.97 3.66
CA GLN A 257 0.52 5.19 2.42
C GLN A 257 1.48 5.22 1.23
N ARG A 258 1.05 4.65 0.10
CA ARG A 258 1.72 4.83 -1.19
C ARG A 258 1.38 6.20 -1.80
N LEU A 259 2.43 6.93 -2.14
CA LEU A 259 2.43 8.06 -3.05
C LEU A 259 2.98 7.61 -4.41
N ARG A 260 2.30 7.97 -5.49
CA ARG A 260 2.77 7.73 -6.86
C ARG A 260 3.22 9.03 -7.50
N VAL A 261 4.49 9.07 -7.91
CA VAL A 261 5.03 10.16 -8.75
C VAL A 261 4.76 9.76 -10.20
N VAL A 262 3.91 10.52 -10.90
CA VAL A 262 3.46 10.19 -12.26
C VAL A 262 3.56 11.39 -13.18
N GLU A 263 3.90 11.15 -14.45
CA GLU A 263 3.82 12.17 -15.49
C GLU A 263 2.35 12.37 -15.87
N GLY A 264 1.87 13.62 -15.92
CA GLY A 264 0.48 13.95 -16.25
C GLY A 264 -0.39 14.36 -15.04
N SER A 265 -1.67 14.62 -15.30
CA SER A 265 -2.57 15.37 -14.42
C SER A 265 -2.89 14.67 -13.09
N ALA A 266 -2.45 15.28 -11.98
CA ALA A 266 -2.86 14.94 -10.62
C ALA A 266 -4.26 15.51 -10.30
N THR A 267 -5.30 14.98 -10.95
CA THR A 267 -6.72 15.28 -10.64
C THR A 267 -7.55 14.00 -10.59
N SER A 268 -7.62 13.40 -9.41
CA SER A 268 -8.77 12.62 -8.98
C SER A 268 -9.49 13.41 -7.89
N THR A 269 -10.56 14.10 -8.28
CA THR A 269 -11.51 14.73 -7.36
C THR A 269 -11.92 13.70 -6.30
N PRO A 270 -11.92 14.03 -5.00
CA PRO A 270 -12.48 13.12 -4.00
C PRO A 270 -13.96 12.87 -4.32
N PRO A 271 -14.51 11.68 -4.01
CA PRO A 271 -15.93 11.43 -4.18
C PRO A 271 -16.71 12.46 -3.36
N SER A 272 -17.63 13.18 -4.03
CA SER A 272 -18.58 14.06 -3.36
C SER A 272 -19.36 13.23 -2.34
N GLN A 273 -19.29 13.61 -1.06
CA GLN A 273 -20.20 13.05 -0.07
C GLN A 273 -21.60 13.60 -0.35
N GLN A 274 -22.55 12.69 -0.57
CA GLN A 274 -23.95 12.87 -0.19
C GLN A 274 -24.12 12.20 1.18
#